data_AF-A0A2H0V0M0-F1
#
_entry.id   AF-A0A2H0V0M0-F1
#
_cell.length_a   1.000
_cell.length_b   1.000
_cell.length_c   1.000
_cell.angle_alpha   90.00
_cell.angle_beta   90.00
_cell.angle_gamma   90.00
#
_symmetry.space_group_name_H-M   'P 1'
#
loop_
_entity.id
_entity.type
_entity.pdbx_description
1 polymer ?
#
loop_
_entity_poly.entity_id
_entity_poly.type
_entity_poly.pdbx_seq_one_letter_code
_entity_poly.pdbx_strand_id
1 'polypeptide(L)'
;FSLNINQKAQNLTSAAYLAQAGLEKTLSTGYESSGAGTVEAKARLSNDPASFLYPFYRQTIVTYVDGNLADSAVDTGLKKIAATVFWYNPLSAQEQQYSLTTLLSKN
;
A
#
# COMPACT_ATOMS: atom_id res chain seq x y z
N PHE A 1 19.52 3.58 -22.51
CA PHE A 1 18.04 3.65 -22.47
C PHE A 1 17.40 2.31 -22.08
N SER A 2 17.73 1.18 -22.69
CA SER A 2 17.09 -0.12 -22.40
C SER A 2 17.29 -0.66 -20.96
N LEU A 3 18.46 -0.45 -20.34
CA LEU A 3 18.72 -0.90 -18.96
C LEU A 3 17.83 -0.17 -17.93
N ASN A 4 17.51 1.11 -18.20
CA ASN A 4 16.75 1.98 -17.31
C ASN A 4 15.26 1.66 -17.31
N ILE A 5 14.72 1.26 -18.47
CA ILE A 5 13.31 0.84 -18.59
C ILE A 5 13.08 -0.45 -17.80
N ASN A 6 14.03 -1.39 -17.85
CA ASN A 6 13.95 -2.64 -17.11
C ASN A 6 13.93 -2.43 -15.58
N GLN A 7 14.80 -1.57 -15.03
CA GLN A 7 14.80 -1.29 -13.59
C GLN A 7 13.50 -0.62 -13.13
N LYS A 8 12.99 0.33 -13.91
CA LYS A 8 11.70 0.98 -13.60
C LYS A 8 10.56 -0.03 -13.57
N ALA A 9 10.47 -0.88 -14.59
CA ALA A 9 9.45 -1.92 -14.67
C ALA A 9 9.58 -2.92 -13.51
N GLN A 10 10.79 -3.36 -13.19
CA GLN A 10 11.07 -4.27 -12.07
C GLN A 10 10.63 -3.68 -10.72
N ASN A 11 10.95 -2.41 -10.47
CA ASN A 11 10.55 -1.75 -9.22
C ASN A 11 9.03 -1.56 -9.14
N LEU A 12 8.37 -1.23 -10.25
CA LEU A 12 6.92 -1.11 -10.31
C LEU A 12 6.23 -2.45 -10.04
N THR A 13 6.69 -3.53 -10.66
CA THR A 13 6.18 -4.90 -10.42
C THR A 13 6.39 -5.31 -8.97
N SER A 14 7.58 -5.05 -8.41
CA SER A 14 7.85 -5.32 -6.99
C SER A 14 6.92 -4.52 -6.09
N ALA A 15 6.74 -3.23 -6.35
CA ALA A 15 5.85 -2.37 -5.59
C ALA A 15 4.39 -2.83 -5.64
N ALA A 16 3.92 -3.31 -6.80
CA ALA A 16 2.57 -3.84 -6.96
C ALA A 16 2.35 -5.10 -6.09
N TYR A 17 3.28 -6.06 -6.12
CA TYR A 17 3.18 -7.26 -5.26
C TYR A 17 3.28 -6.93 -3.77
N LEU A 18 4.12 -5.96 -3.40
CA LEU A 18 4.26 -5.53 -2.01
C LEU A 18 3.01 -4.79 -1.49
N ALA A 19 2.34 -4.03 -2.36
CA ALA A 19 1.06 -3.40 -2.07
C ALA A 19 -0.04 -4.45 -1.91
N GLN A 20 -0.10 -5.44 -2.82
CA GLN A 20 -1.01 -6.58 -2.72
C GLN A 20 -0.82 -7.34 -1.40
N ALA A 21 0.43 -7.64 -1.01
CA ALA A 21 0.70 -8.31 0.26
C ALA A 21 0.23 -7.49 1.48
N GLY A 22 0.33 -6.16 1.44
CA GLY A 22 -0.18 -5.28 2.49
C GLY A 22 -1.71 -5.29 2.57
N LEU A 23 -2.39 -5.30 1.41
CA LEU A 23 -3.84 -5.46 1.35
C LEU A 23 -4.30 -6.81 1.88
N GLU A 24 -3.73 -7.92 1.40
CA GLU A 24 -4.11 -9.27 1.83
C GLU A 24 -3.91 -9.46 3.33
N LYS A 25 -2.81 -8.95 3.88
CA LYS A 25 -2.59 -8.93 5.33
C LYS A 25 -3.70 -8.19 6.06
N THR A 26 -4.10 -7.02 5.59
CA THR A 26 -5.16 -6.23 6.24
C THR A 26 -6.52 -6.91 6.10
N LEU A 27 -6.87 -7.37 4.89
CA LEU A 27 -8.08 -8.12 4.60
C LEU A 27 -8.22 -9.37 5.47
N SER A 28 -7.11 -10.07 5.75
CA SER A 28 -7.12 -11.28 6.59
C SER A 28 -7.61 -11.04 8.01
N THR A 29 -7.59 -9.79 8.50
CA THR A 29 -8.10 -9.44 9.84
C THR A 29 -9.62 -9.28 9.87
N GLY A 30 -10.27 -9.08 8.73
CA GLY A 30 -11.72 -8.89 8.63
C GLY A 30 -12.21 -7.50 9.06
N TYR A 31 -13.50 -7.25 8.84
CA TYR A 31 -14.10 -5.91 8.98
C TYR A 31 -13.98 -5.36 10.41
N GLU A 32 -14.38 -6.15 11.41
CA GLU A 32 -14.46 -5.69 12.80
C GLU A 32 -13.07 -5.43 13.41
N SER A 33 -12.07 -6.22 13.03
CA SER A 33 -10.69 -6.08 13.57
C SER A 33 -9.83 -5.09 12.79
N SER A 34 -10.17 -4.79 11.52
CA SER A 34 -9.55 -3.70 10.76
C SER A 34 -10.02 -2.34 11.27
N GLY A 35 -9.42 -1.82 12.34
CA GLY A 35 -9.69 -0.47 12.82
C GLY A 35 -9.46 0.58 11.72
N ALA A 36 -10.32 1.61 11.65
CA ALA A 36 -10.08 2.73 10.76
C ALA A 36 -8.86 3.55 11.26
N GLY A 37 -8.07 4.05 10.32
CA GLY A 37 -6.83 4.79 10.56
C GLY A 37 -5.62 4.15 9.88
N THR A 38 -4.43 4.52 10.36
CA THR A 38 -3.17 3.97 9.86
C THR A 38 -2.92 2.60 10.48
N VAL A 39 -3.12 1.54 9.71
CA VAL A 39 -2.87 0.14 10.12
C VAL A 39 -1.38 -0.21 9.99
N GLU A 40 -0.70 0.38 9.01
CA GLU A 40 0.73 0.28 8.82
C GLU A 40 1.26 1.69 8.52
N ALA A 41 2.02 2.27 9.45
CA ALA A 41 2.68 3.55 9.22
C ALA A 41 3.76 3.40 8.15
N LYS A 42 4.04 4.49 7.41
CA LYS A 42 5.08 4.49 6.37
C LYS A 42 6.43 4.08 6.99
N ALA A 43 6.86 2.86 6.71
CA ALA A 43 8.10 2.29 7.23
C ALA A 43 8.79 1.46 6.15
N ARG A 44 10.11 1.32 6.29
CA ARG A 44 10.93 0.52 5.39
C ARG A 44 10.58 -0.96 5.58
N LEU A 45 10.49 -1.70 4.49
CA LEU A 45 10.12 -3.12 4.53
C LEU A 45 11.24 -4.05 4.99
N SER A 46 12.50 -3.61 4.92
CA SER A 46 13.65 -4.31 5.48
C SER A 46 14.76 -3.32 5.88
N ASN A 47 15.42 -3.58 7.00
CA ASN A 47 16.62 -2.83 7.41
C ASN A 47 17.93 -3.43 6.86
N ASP A 48 17.88 -4.62 6.26
CA ASP A 48 19.04 -5.28 5.65
C ASP A 48 19.30 -4.71 4.25
N PRO A 49 20.45 -4.04 4.00
CA PRO A 49 20.80 -3.48 2.70
C PRO A 49 20.92 -4.51 1.56
N ALA A 50 21.14 -5.79 1.87
CA ALA A 50 21.20 -6.85 0.88
C ALA A 50 19.81 -7.36 0.45
N SER A 51 18.76 -6.99 1.19
CA SER A 51 17.39 -7.41 0.89
C SER A 51 16.81 -6.63 -0.28
N PHE A 52 16.11 -7.32 -1.19
CA PHE A 52 15.33 -6.68 -2.25
C PHE A 52 14.21 -5.76 -1.71
N LEU A 53 13.82 -5.92 -0.44
CA LEU A 53 12.83 -5.09 0.25
C LEU A 53 13.40 -3.78 0.78
N TYR A 54 14.73 -3.68 0.92
CA TYR A 54 15.42 -2.52 1.47
C TYR A 54 15.00 -1.18 0.84
N PRO A 55 14.87 -1.03 -0.49
CA PRO A 55 14.54 0.25 -1.10
C PRO A 55 13.05 0.63 -0.98
N PHE A 56 12.20 -0.28 -0.49
CA PHE A 56 10.76 -0.09 -0.45
C PHE A 56 10.25 0.29 0.94
N TYR A 57 9.30 1.19 0.95
CA TYR A 57 8.51 1.57 2.12
C TYR A 57 7.06 1.22 1.85
N ARG A 58 6.30 0.87 2.88
CA ARG A 58 4.85 0.65 2.75
C ARG A 58 4.10 1.40 3.83
N GLN A 59 2.93 1.90 3.44
CA GLN A 59 1.93 2.46 4.33
C GLN A 59 0.58 1.82 3.97
N THR A 60 -0.18 1.45 4.98
CA THR A 60 -1.55 0.92 4.79
C THR A 60 -2.52 1.71 5.66
N ILE A 61 -3.53 2.29 5.01
CA ILE A 61 -4.56 3.11 5.65
C ILE A 61 -5.92 2.46 5.40
N VAL A 62 -6.74 2.42 6.44
CA VAL A 62 -8.13 2.01 6.37
C VAL A 62 -9.00 3.22 6.68
N THR A 63 -9.95 3.55 5.80
CA THR A 63 -10.92 4.63 6.06
C THR A 63 -12.34 4.09 5.93
N TYR A 64 -13.28 4.63 6.71
CA TYR A 64 -14.69 4.40 6.41
C TYR A 64 -15.06 5.16 5.15
N VAL A 65 -15.97 4.59 4.35
CA VAL A 65 -16.46 5.24 3.13
C VAL A 65 -17.97 5.12 3.00
N ASP A 66 -18.63 6.10 2.39
CA ASP A 66 -20.06 6.05 2.13
C ASP A 66 -20.39 5.27 0.83
N GLY A 67 -21.68 5.24 0.45
CA GLY A 67 -22.15 4.61 -0.79
C GLY A 67 -21.61 5.26 -2.08
N ASN A 68 -21.00 6.44 -1.98
CA ASN A 68 -20.32 7.14 -3.08
C ASN A 68 -18.80 6.94 -3.03
N LEU A 69 -18.30 6.10 -2.12
CA LEU A 69 -16.88 5.88 -1.84
C LEU A 69 -16.13 7.12 -1.31
N ALA A 70 -16.86 8.12 -0.83
CA ALA A 70 -16.30 9.28 -0.17
C ALA A 70 -15.91 8.91 1.26
N ASP A 71 -14.82 9.49 1.79
CA ASP A 71 -14.39 9.23 3.16
C ASP A 71 -15.47 9.65 4.17
N SER A 72 -15.69 8.80 5.16
CA SER A 72 -16.66 8.99 6.23
C SER A 72 -15.96 9.01 7.59
N ALA A 73 -16.46 9.83 8.52
CA ALA A 73 -16.01 9.85 9.91
C ALA A 73 -16.67 8.76 10.78
N VAL A 74 -17.76 8.15 10.28
CA VAL A 74 -18.54 7.13 10.98
C VAL A 74 -18.55 5.82 10.21
N ASP A 75 -18.75 4.72 10.93
CA ASP A 75 -18.94 3.39 10.35
C ASP A 75 -20.23 3.35 9.51
N THR A 76 -20.07 3.02 8.23
CA THR A 76 -21.13 2.90 7.22
C THR A 76 -21.40 1.44 6.81
N GLY A 77 -20.72 0.48 7.42
CA GLY A 77 -20.63 -0.90 6.93
C GLY A 77 -19.65 -1.08 5.77
N LEU A 78 -18.93 -0.02 5.35
CA LEU A 78 -17.92 -0.07 4.29
C LEU A 78 -16.60 0.55 4.75
N LYS A 79 -15.50 -0.12 4.44
CA LYS A 79 -14.14 0.34 4.64
C LYS A 79 -13.38 0.30 3.31
N LYS A 80 -12.58 1.32 3.07
CA LYS A 80 -11.59 1.36 2.00
C LYS A 80 -10.23 1.07 2.61
N ILE A 81 -9.52 0.09 2.05
CA ILE A 81 -8.15 -0.23 2.43
C ILE A 81 -7.24 0.23 1.29
N ALA A 82 -6.28 1.09 1.59
CA ALA A 82 -5.29 1.57 0.64
C ALA A 82 -3.88 1.20 1.12
N ALA A 83 -3.20 0.33 0.38
CA ALA A 83 -1.80 0.00 0.60
C ALA A 83 -0.94 0.74 -0.44
N THR A 84 -0.09 1.65 0.03
CA THR A 84 0.80 2.44 -0.82
C THR A 84 2.23 2.04 -0.56
N VAL A 85 2.94 1.66 -1.62
CA VAL A 85 4.37 1.35 -1.60
C VAL A 85 5.13 2.50 -2.23
N PHE A 86 6.18 2.93 -1.56
CA PHE A 86 7.05 4.02 -1.98
C PHE A 86 8.47 3.48 -2.22
N TRP A 87 9.14 3.98 -3.24
CA TRP A 87 10.56 3.70 -3.47
C TRP A 87 11.23 4.92 -4.09
N TYR A 88 12.51 5.08 -3.82
CA TYR A 88 13.28 6.15 -4.44
C TYR A 88 13.77 5.70 -5.81
N ASN A 89 13.53 6.53 -6.83
CA ASN A 89 14.16 6.35 -8.13
C ASN A 89 15.46 7.19 -8.17
N PRO A 90 16.65 6.56 -8.14
CA PRO A 90 17.92 7.28 -8.13
C PRO A 90 18.15 8.09 -9.42
N LEU A 91 17.44 7.76 -10.51
CA LEU A 91 17.62 8.41 -11.81
C LEU A 91 16.82 9.71 -11.93
N SER A 92 15.61 9.77 -11.37
CA SER A 92 14.77 10.98 -11.39
C SER A 92 14.92 11.80 -10.10
N ALA A 93 15.71 11.32 -9.14
CA ALA A 93 15.87 11.86 -7.81
C ALA A 93 14.53 12.11 -7.07
N GLN A 94 13.49 11.36 -7.44
CA GLN A 94 12.13 11.52 -6.94
C GLN A 94 11.65 10.23 -6.29
N GLU A 95 10.86 10.38 -5.23
CA GLU A 95 10.06 9.29 -4.71
C GLU A 95 9.02 8.89 -5.75
N GLN A 96 8.87 7.59 -5.95
CA GLN A 96 7.82 6.99 -6.75
C GLN A 96 6.90 6.24 -5.79
N GLN A 97 5.62 6.16 -6.16
CA GLN A 97 4.64 5.43 -5.38
C GLN A 97 3.73 4.59 -6.27
N TYR A 98 3.27 3.49 -5.71
CA TYR A 98 2.22 2.66 -6.27
C TYR A 98 1.19 2.37 -5.17
N SER A 99 -0.08 2.64 -5.46
CA SER A 99 -1.16 2.44 -4.50
C SER A 99 -2.14 1.41 -5.04
N LEU A 100 -2.50 0.45 -4.20
CA LEU A 100 -3.54 -0.51 -4.46
C LEU A 100 -4.64 -0.33 -3.42
N THR A 101 -5.87 -0.23 -3.90
CA THR A 101 -7.05 0.05 -3.07
C THR A 101 -8.08 -1.04 -3.25
N THR A 102 -8.71 -1.45 -2.16
CA THR A 102 -9.85 -2.38 -2.16
C THR A 102 -10.92 -1.94 -1.18
N LEU A 103 -12.12 -2.51 -1.32
CA LEU A 103 -13.25 -2.29 -0.43
C LEU A 103 -13.49 -3.53 0.42
N LEU A 104 -13.82 -3.31 1.68
CA LEU A 104 -14.20 -4.33 2.64
C LEU A 104 -15.56 -3.94 3.23
N SER A 105 -16.56 -4.79 3.02
CA SER A 105 -17.89 -4.63 3.59
C SER A 105 -18.05 -5.40 4.89
N LYS A 106 -18.95 -4.91 5.74
CA LYS A 106 -19.47 -5.64 6.88
C LYS A 106 -20.37 -6.76 6.36
N ASN A 107 -20.03 -8.00 6.70
CA ASN A 107 -20.83 -9.18 6.32
C ASN A 107 -22.14 -9.24 7.10
#